data_AF-F8EZB3-F1
#
_entry.id   AF-F8EZB3-F1
#
_cell.length_a   1.000
_cell.length_b   1.000
_cell.length_c   1.000
_cell.angle_alpha   90.00
_cell.angle_beta   90.00
_cell.angle_gamma   90.00
#
_symmetry.space_group_name_H-M   'P 1'
#
loop_
_entity.id
_entity.type
_entity.pdbx_description
1 polymer ?
#
loop_
_entity_poly.entity_id
_entity_poly.type
_entity_poly.pdbx_seq_one_letter_code
_entity_poly.pdbx_strand_id
1 'polypeptide(L)'
;MKKKNIEPLPTKTISASTEVKPTRSAPDGILKPDSGRPGLADQFFSTLALVCRIPLPFSFTFRAQRLDLWLPVTALFQSLVFITGLGLFGFIFRDPNLALIAAFMLLYGCFNLFHFDGLLDTADAFLGAFDWDKRLAILKDPRVGVYGIFTACMYLILKLMILQSLLGHLPALSLSIYVFPLAGKTAASLIPAIYPPAKNEGLGALAAGSRLRFVVAGFLLACALYTLLFLVFSLFTNFSFLQIKKPYQDAASFSLKHHFWNVPLNDIFLIRLLISLGFTSLIIILSALITALFLGRLYQKGLGGYTGDTLGAAVELGELVYLTGLFLLVQWGVLI
;
A
#
# COMPACT_ATOMS: atom_id res chain seq x y z
N MET A 1 68.35 -21.78 -33.59
CA MET A 1 66.98 -21.60 -33.04
C MET A 1 67.02 -21.80 -31.53
N LYS A 2 66.88 -20.73 -30.74
CA LYS A 2 66.97 -20.78 -29.27
C LYS A 2 65.70 -21.41 -28.69
N LYS A 3 65.83 -22.56 -28.01
CA LYS A 3 64.77 -23.10 -27.13
C LYS A 3 64.70 -22.22 -25.88
N LYS A 4 63.57 -21.55 -25.69
CA LYS A 4 63.24 -20.85 -24.44
C LYS A 4 62.79 -21.90 -23.42
N ASN A 5 63.58 -22.10 -22.37
CA ASN A 5 63.14 -22.82 -21.17
C ASN A 5 61.99 -22.03 -20.55
N ILE A 6 60.85 -22.69 -20.36
CA ILE A 6 59.73 -22.17 -19.59
C ILE A 6 59.94 -22.67 -18.17
N GLU A 7 60.33 -21.78 -17.25
CA GLU A 7 60.30 -22.07 -15.82
C GLU A 7 58.84 -22.18 -15.35
N PRO A 8 58.52 -23.10 -14.43
CA PRO A 8 57.19 -23.17 -13.84
C PRO A 8 56.96 -21.95 -12.93
N LEU A 9 55.81 -21.30 -13.11
CA LEU A 9 55.35 -20.20 -12.27
C LEU A 9 55.32 -20.61 -10.78
N PRO A 10 55.71 -19.71 -9.85
CA PRO A 10 55.69 -20.02 -8.44
C PRO A 10 54.24 -20.17 -7.96
N THR A 11 53.92 -21.33 -7.38
CA THR A 11 52.70 -21.56 -6.59
C THR A 11 52.73 -20.66 -5.36
N LYS A 12 52.11 -19.49 -5.46
CA LYS A 12 51.72 -18.70 -4.29
C LYS A 12 50.46 -19.32 -3.69
N THR A 13 50.62 -19.94 -2.52
CA THR A 13 49.53 -20.24 -1.59
C THR A 13 48.90 -18.91 -1.17
N ILE A 14 47.73 -18.57 -1.72
CA ILE A 14 46.97 -17.39 -1.31
C ILE A 14 46.16 -17.78 -0.08
N SER A 15 46.65 -17.37 1.09
CA SER A 15 45.87 -17.32 2.33
C SER A 15 44.66 -16.38 2.12
N ALA A 16 43.48 -16.87 2.47
CA ALA A 16 42.24 -16.10 2.46
C ALA A 16 42.27 -14.99 3.51
N SER A 17 42.59 -13.77 3.11
CA SER A 17 42.24 -12.53 3.84
C SER A 17 42.54 -11.30 2.99
N THR A 18 41.68 -11.03 2.02
CA THR A 18 41.54 -9.68 1.44
C THR A 18 40.09 -9.27 1.57
N GLU A 19 39.79 -8.62 2.69
CA GLU A 19 38.57 -7.84 2.88
C GLU A 19 38.46 -6.79 1.78
N VAL A 20 37.52 -6.98 0.87
CA VAL A 20 36.95 -5.88 0.10
C VAL A 20 36.10 -5.09 1.08
N LYS A 21 36.55 -3.90 1.46
CA LYS A 21 35.77 -2.96 2.28
C LYS A 21 34.42 -2.69 1.61
N PRO A 22 33.28 -2.93 2.28
CA PRO A 22 31.99 -2.49 1.79
C PRO A 22 31.92 -0.97 1.94
N THR A 23 31.90 -0.25 0.83
CA THR A 23 31.46 1.15 0.82
C THR A 23 29.97 1.16 1.13
N ARG A 24 29.65 1.61 2.36
CA ARG A 24 28.35 1.63 3.03
C ARG A 24 27.84 0.27 3.52
N SER A 25 28.53 -0.26 4.54
CA SER A 25 27.88 -1.16 5.50
C SER A 25 26.74 -0.42 6.20
N ALA A 26 25.55 -1.01 6.18
CA ALA A 26 24.52 -0.69 7.15
C ALA A 26 25.11 -0.89 8.57
N PRO A 27 24.80 -0.03 9.55
CA PRO A 27 25.39 -0.15 10.88
C PRO A 27 25.08 -1.53 11.47
N ASP A 28 26.13 -2.25 11.85
CA ASP A 28 26.10 -3.54 12.55
C ASP A 28 25.32 -3.38 13.87
N GLY A 29 24.01 -3.54 13.80
CA GLY A 29 23.11 -3.36 14.94
C GLY A 29 21.62 -3.57 14.65
N ILE A 30 21.20 -3.73 13.39
CA ILE A 30 19.76 -3.72 13.03
C ILE A 30 19.08 -5.10 13.09
N LEU A 31 19.80 -6.21 13.28
CA LEU A 31 19.19 -7.55 13.22
C LEU A 31 19.66 -8.50 14.33
N LYS A 32 19.42 -8.14 15.59
CA LYS A 32 19.33 -9.14 16.68
C LYS A 32 17.96 -9.01 17.36
N PRO A 33 17.13 -10.09 17.37
CA PRO A 33 15.85 -10.06 18.05
C PRO A 33 16.07 -9.99 19.57
N ASP A 34 15.69 -8.88 20.18
CA ASP A 34 15.65 -8.75 21.64
C ASP A 34 14.49 -9.56 22.23
N SER A 35 14.78 -10.32 23.30
CA SER A 35 13.91 -11.27 24.02
C SER A 35 12.81 -10.63 24.86
N GLY A 36 12.79 -9.29 24.98
CA GLY A 36 11.72 -8.55 25.64
C GLY A 36 10.36 -8.70 24.95
N ARG A 37 9.26 -8.50 25.70
CA ARG A 37 7.91 -8.41 25.11
C ARG A 37 7.95 -7.37 23.99
N PRO A 38 7.60 -7.73 22.75
CA PRO A 38 7.82 -6.86 21.61
C PRO A 38 6.98 -5.59 21.76
N GLY A 39 7.62 -4.42 21.79
CA GLY A 39 6.91 -3.14 21.84
C GLY A 39 5.96 -3.00 20.65
N LEU A 40 4.73 -2.50 20.89
CA LEU A 40 3.76 -2.28 19.81
C LEU A 40 4.32 -1.32 18.75
N ALA A 41 5.09 -0.32 19.18
CA ALA A 41 5.79 0.61 18.30
C ALA A 41 6.81 -0.09 17.39
N ASP A 42 7.66 -0.98 17.94
CA ASP A 42 8.63 -1.75 17.14
C ASP A 42 7.92 -2.58 16.05
N GLN A 43 6.81 -3.23 16.38
CA GLN A 43 6.03 -4.04 15.42
C GLN A 43 5.44 -3.17 14.30
N PHE A 44 4.86 -2.03 14.67
CA PHE A 44 4.32 -1.07 13.71
C PHE A 44 5.42 -0.52 12.79
N PHE A 45 6.53 -0.03 13.35
CA PHE A 45 7.63 0.53 12.57
C PHE A 45 8.36 -0.51 11.73
N SER A 46 8.44 -1.75 12.19
CA SER A 46 8.95 -2.86 11.37
C SER A 46 8.07 -3.11 10.16
N THR A 47 6.74 -3.11 10.36
CA THR A 47 5.78 -3.25 9.26
C THR A 47 5.87 -2.07 8.30
N LEU A 48 5.95 -0.84 8.84
CA LEU A 48 6.10 0.37 8.04
C LEU A 48 7.42 0.37 7.24
N ALA A 49 8.53 -0.06 7.84
CA ALA A 49 9.83 -0.14 7.17
C ALA A 49 9.87 -1.21 6.07
N LEU A 50 9.08 -2.28 6.19
CA LEU A 50 8.92 -3.26 5.12
C LEU A 50 8.17 -2.69 3.92
N VAL A 51 7.28 -1.70 4.14
CA VAL A 51 6.39 -1.19 3.09
C VAL A 51 6.67 0.24 2.62
N CYS A 52 7.56 0.96 3.30
CA CYS A 52 7.90 2.34 3.01
C CYS A 52 9.36 2.42 2.55
N ARG A 53 9.61 3.13 1.44
CA ARG A 53 10.97 3.40 0.94
C ARG A 53 11.60 4.65 1.52
N ILE A 54 10.83 5.49 2.21
CA ILE A 54 11.39 6.63 2.94
C ILE A 54 12.07 6.08 4.20
N PRO A 55 13.39 6.31 4.39
CA PRO A 55 14.08 5.89 5.60
C PRO A 55 13.41 6.49 6.84
N LEU A 56 13.12 5.66 7.85
CA LEU A 56 12.60 6.14 9.12
C LEU A 56 13.74 6.85 9.88
N PRO A 57 13.56 8.12 10.31
CA PRO A 57 14.65 8.92 10.88
C PRO A 57 14.99 8.57 12.34
N PHE A 58 14.50 7.44 12.85
CA PHE A 58 14.65 7.01 14.24
C PHE A 58 14.96 5.51 14.30
N SER A 59 15.61 5.08 15.39
CA SER A 59 15.94 3.68 15.65
C SER A 59 14.75 2.92 16.26
N PHE A 60 14.60 1.66 15.86
CA PHE A 60 13.63 0.71 16.42
C PHE A 60 14.20 -0.71 16.29
N THR A 61 13.69 -1.65 17.08
CA THR A 61 14.09 -3.06 16.96
C THR A 61 13.22 -3.73 15.91
N PHE A 62 13.82 -4.40 14.91
CA PHE A 62 13.04 -5.09 13.89
C PHE A 62 12.28 -6.29 14.48
N ARG A 63 10.97 -6.32 14.24
CA ARG A 63 9.99 -7.24 14.81
C ARG A 63 8.89 -7.55 13.79
N ALA A 64 9.02 -8.67 13.10
CA ALA A 64 8.04 -9.14 12.12
C ALA A 64 6.75 -9.71 12.74
N GLN A 65 6.57 -9.64 14.07
CA GLN A 65 5.32 -10.07 14.69
C GLN A 65 4.19 -9.13 14.30
N ARG A 66 3.01 -9.70 14.07
CA ARG A 66 1.76 -8.97 13.83
C ARG A 66 1.72 -8.13 12.54
N LEU A 67 2.40 -8.59 11.48
CA LEU A 67 2.20 -8.02 10.13
C LEU A 67 0.72 -8.05 9.72
N ASP A 68 -0.01 -9.10 10.12
CA ASP A 68 -1.46 -9.23 9.92
C ASP A 68 -2.27 -8.05 10.49
N LEU A 69 -1.87 -7.50 11.63
CA LEU A 69 -2.50 -6.34 12.27
C LEU A 69 -2.04 -5.02 11.68
N TRP A 70 -0.73 -4.84 11.51
CA TRP A 70 -0.16 -3.52 11.20
C TRP A 70 -0.17 -3.20 9.71
N LEU A 71 -0.17 -4.20 8.83
CA LEU A 71 -0.14 -3.96 7.38
C LEU A 71 -1.37 -3.18 6.90
N PRO A 72 -2.63 -3.49 7.30
CA PRO A 72 -3.79 -2.67 6.98
C PRO A 72 -3.66 -1.23 7.51
N VAL A 73 -3.09 -1.05 8.70
CA VAL A 73 -2.90 0.28 9.33
C VAL A 73 -1.93 1.16 8.53
N THR A 74 -0.90 0.57 7.93
CA THR A 74 0.06 1.31 7.09
C THR A 74 -0.57 1.94 5.83
N ALA A 75 -1.75 1.45 5.39
CA ALA A 75 -2.49 1.99 4.26
C ALA A 75 -2.81 3.49 4.38
N LEU A 76 -2.98 3.97 5.62
CA LEU A 76 -3.24 5.38 5.91
C LEU A 76 -2.12 6.29 5.39
N PHE A 77 -0.86 5.89 5.56
CA PHE A 77 0.30 6.67 5.12
C PHE A 77 0.38 6.74 3.60
N GLN A 78 0.08 5.64 2.93
CA GLN A 78 -0.01 5.56 1.48
C GLN A 78 -1.11 6.52 0.95
N SER A 79 -2.25 6.56 1.62
CA SER A 79 -3.36 7.46 1.28
C SER A 79 -3.02 8.93 1.53
N LEU A 80 -2.33 9.23 2.64
CA LEU A 80 -1.86 10.57 2.96
C LEU A 80 -0.86 11.10 1.92
N VAL A 81 0.08 10.26 1.48
CA VAL A 81 1.02 10.65 0.41
C VAL A 81 0.28 10.93 -0.90
N PHE A 82 -0.70 10.11 -1.25
CA PHE A 82 -1.48 10.32 -2.47
C PHE A 82 -2.32 11.61 -2.40
N ILE A 83 -3.05 11.84 -1.30
CA ILE A 83 -3.87 13.06 -1.11
C ILE A 83 -3.00 14.32 -1.09
N THR A 84 -1.88 14.29 -0.36
CA THR A 84 -0.96 15.44 -0.31
C THR A 84 -0.32 15.71 -1.65
N GLY A 85 0.06 14.65 -2.40
CA GLY A 85 0.52 14.76 -3.78
C GLY A 85 -0.51 15.41 -4.69
N LEU A 86 -1.78 14.98 -4.64
CA LEU A 86 -2.86 15.57 -5.44
C LEU A 86 -3.04 17.06 -5.14
N GLY A 87 -3.04 17.45 -3.86
CA GLY A 87 -3.16 18.85 -3.46
C GLY A 87 -1.97 19.69 -3.91
N LEU A 88 -0.75 19.22 -3.66
CA LEU A 88 0.50 19.91 -4.02
C LEU A 88 0.64 20.07 -5.53
N PHE A 89 0.53 18.98 -6.29
CA PHE A 89 0.70 19.02 -7.74
C PHE A 89 -0.50 19.64 -8.46
N GLY A 90 -1.70 19.58 -7.88
CA GLY A 90 -2.86 20.36 -8.34
C GLY A 90 -2.60 21.87 -8.24
N PHE A 91 -1.98 22.31 -7.15
CA PHE A 91 -1.56 23.70 -6.99
C PHE A 91 -0.46 24.11 -7.97
N ILE A 92 0.56 23.25 -8.17
CA ILE A 92 1.72 23.54 -9.03
C ILE A 92 1.35 23.54 -10.52
N PHE A 93 0.73 22.46 -11.01
CA PHE A 93 0.50 22.27 -12.44
C PHE A 93 -0.78 22.94 -12.94
N ARG A 94 -1.78 23.12 -12.07
CA ARG A 94 -3.14 23.57 -12.44
C ARG A 94 -3.82 22.74 -13.53
N ASP A 95 -3.30 21.53 -13.77
CA ASP A 95 -3.87 20.53 -14.65
C ASP A 95 -4.17 19.27 -13.84
N PRO A 96 -5.42 18.78 -13.83
CA PRO A 96 -5.82 17.65 -12.99
C PRO A 96 -5.15 16.33 -13.40
N ASN A 97 -4.80 16.15 -14.68
CA ASN A 97 -4.20 14.93 -15.18
C ASN A 97 -2.72 14.87 -14.79
N LEU A 98 -1.99 15.97 -14.96
CA LEU A 98 -0.60 16.09 -14.51
C LEU A 98 -0.50 15.96 -12.98
N ALA A 99 -1.45 16.54 -12.24
CA ALA A 99 -1.52 16.39 -10.79
C ALA A 99 -1.73 14.92 -10.36
N LEU A 100 -2.66 14.22 -11.00
CA LEU A 100 -2.92 12.80 -10.74
C LEU A 100 -1.69 11.94 -11.03
N ILE A 101 -1.09 12.12 -12.20
CA ILE A 101 0.10 11.35 -12.62
C ILE A 101 1.27 11.60 -11.65
N ALA A 102 1.53 12.85 -11.27
CA ALA A 102 2.62 13.18 -10.34
C ALA A 102 2.35 12.66 -8.92
N ALA A 103 1.11 12.76 -8.43
CA ALA A 103 0.72 12.20 -7.13
C ALA A 103 0.87 10.66 -7.12
N PHE A 104 0.53 10.01 -8.23
CA PHE A 104 0.69 8.58 -8.40
C PHE A 104 2.18 8.17 -8.44
N MET A 105 3.04 8.94 -9.13
CA MET A 105 4.48 8.69 -9.11
C MET A 105 5.08 8.84 -7.70
N LEU A 106 4.67 9.89 -6.96
CA LEU A 106 5.10 10.10 -5.58
C LEU A 106 4.68 8.92 -4.70
N LEU A 107 3.42 8.49 -4.80
CA LEU A 107 2.90 7.31 -4.13
C LEU A 107 3.73 6.05 -4.43
N TYR A 108 4.03 5.79 -5.71
CA TYR A 108 4.80 4.60 -6.10
C TYR A 108 6.23 4.64 -5.60
N GLY A 109 6.89 5.80 -5.69
CA GLY A 109 8.23 5.99 -5.16
C GLY A 109 8.31 5.75 -3.65
N CYS A 110 7.27 6.13 -2.89
CA CYS A 110 7.25 5.98 -1.44
C CYS A 110 6.81 4.59 -0.96
N PHE A 111 5.81 3.96 -1.59
CA PHE A 111 5.13 2.77 -1.02
C PHE A 111 4.87 1.63 -2.00
N ASN A 112 4.65 1.88 -3.29
CA ASN A 112 4.10 0.83 -4.17
C ASN A 112 5.12 0.15 -5.07
N LEU A 113 6.29 0.73 -5.33
CA LEU A 113 7.17 0.23 -6.40
C LEU A 113 7.61 -1.23 -6.22
N PHE A 114 7.81 -1.71 -4.98
CA PHE A 114 8.18 -3.12 -4.72
C PHE A 114 6.97 -4.06 -4.67
N HIS A 115 5.76 -3.57 -4.36
CA HIS A 115 4.56 -4.39 -4.56
C HIS A 115 4.24 -4.54 -6.05
N PHE A 116 4.49 -3.46 -6.81
CA PHE A 116 4.39 -3.44 -8.26
C PHE A 116 5.40 -4.39 -8.91
N ASP A 117 6.66 -4.37 -8.48
CA ASP A 117 7.66 -5.38 -8.85
C ASP A 117 7.12 -6.81 -8.63
N GLY A 118 6.55 -7.07 -7.45
CA GLY A 118 5.92 -8.36 -7.15
C GLY A 118 4.74 -8.72 -8.07
N LEU A 119 3.97 -7.73 -8.56
CA LEU A 119 2.94 -7.94 -9.59
C LEU A 119 3.54 -8.38 -10.92
N LEU A 120 4.65 -7.76 -11.35
CA LEU A 120 5.33 -8.11 -12.60
C LEU A 120 5.91 -9.52 -12.52
N ASP A 121 6.63 -9.83 -11.44
CA ASP A 121 7.23 -11.15 -11.22
C ASP A 121 6.16 -12.24 -11.13
N THR A 122 5.06 -11.95 -10.43
CA THR A 122 3.92 -12.87 -10.34
C THR A 122 3.28 -13.07 -11.71
N ALA A 123 3.16 -12.03 -12.54
CA ALA A 123 2.61 -12.17 -13.89
C ALA A 123 3.51 -13.05 -14.79
N ASP A 124 4.83 -12.82 -14.78
CA ASP A 124 5.78 -13.65 -15.54
C ASP A 124 5.78 -15.11 -15.07
N ALA A 125 5.60 -15.35 -13.76
CA ALA A 125 5.49 -16.69 -13.24
C ALA A 125 4.16 -17.38 -13.60
N PHE A 126 3.02 -16.69 -13.51
CA PHE A 126 1.70 -17.33 -13.55
C PHE A 126 0.95 -17.26 -14.88
N LEU A 127 1.25 -16.30 -15.76
CA LEU A 127 0.57 -16.20 -17.06
C LEU A 127 1.14 -17.20 -18.09
N GLY A 128 2.36 -17.70 -17.86
CA GLY A 128 2.89 -18.84 -18.60
C GLY A 128 2.39 -20.19 -18.06
N ALA A 129 2.26 -21.18 -18.95
CA ALA A 129 1.97 -22.56 -18.59
C ALA A 129 3.22 -23.28 -18.05
N PHE A 130 3.68 -22.86 -16.87
CA PHE A 130 4.90 -23.37 -16.24
C PHE A 130 4.59 -24.30 -15.06
N ASP A 131 5.50 -25.24 -14.81
CA ASP A 131 5.52 -26.08 -13.61
C ASP A 131 6.01 -25.28 -12.39
N TRP A 132 5.98 -25.93 -11.22
CA TRP A 132 6.34 -25.32 -9.95
C TRP A 132 7.78 -24.79 -9.93
N ASP A 133 8.74 -25.61 -10.38
CA ASP A 133 10.16 -25.27 -10.38
C ASP A 133 10.45 -24.05 -11.25
N LYS A 134 9.86 -24.01 -12.45
CA LYS A 134 10.07 -22.91 -13.39
C LYS A 134 9.44 -21.62 -12.89
N ARG A 135 8.25 -21.65 -12.28
CA ARG A 135 7.62 -20.46 -11.66
C ARG A 135 8.51 -19.87 -10.58
N LEU A 136 9.04 -20.73 -9.71
CA LEU A 136 9.90 -20.30 -8.61
C LEU A 136 11.26 -19.78 -9.10
N ALA A 137 11.78 -20.33 -10.20
CA ALA A 137 12.97 -19.80 -10.86
C ALA A 137 12.72 -18.40 -11.44
N ILE A 138 11.55 -18.15 -12.03
CA ILE A 138 11.17 -16.83 -12.56
C ILE A 138 11.07 -15.79 -11.44
N LEU A 139 10.42 -16.12 -10.31
CA LEU A 139 10.32 -15.22 -9.15
C LEU A 139 11.68 -14.88 -8.50
N LYS A 140 12.76 -15.56 -8.87
CA LYS A 140 14.13 -15.25 -8.40
C LYS A 140 14.96 -14.54 -9.46
N ASP A 141 14.45 -14.44 -10.68
CA ASP A 141 15.14 -13.83 -11.80
C ASP A 141 14.93 -12.31 -11.73
N PRO A 142 15.99 -11.50 -11.64
CA PRO A 142 15.85 -10.05 -11.60
C PRO A 142 15.40 -9.44 -12.95
N ARG A 143 15.26 -10.25 -14.00
CA ARG A 143 14.84 -9.79 -15.33
C ARG A 143 13.33 -9.84 -15.45
N VAL A 144 12.76 -8.75 -15.96
CA VAL A 144 11.34 -8.66 -16.29
C VAL A 144 11.08 -9.34 -17.64
N GLY A 145 10.07 -10.19 -17.70
CA GLY A 145 9.59 -10.85 -18.91
C GLY A 145 8.45 -10.08 -19.61
N VAL A 146 7.98 -10.65 -20.73
CA VAL A 146 6.95 -10.02 -21.56
C VAL A 146 5.60 -9.97 -20.85
N TYR A 147 5.27 -10.98 -20.03
CA TYR A 147 4.01 -11.00 -19.28
C TYR A 147 4.02 -9.95 -18.17
N GLY A 148 5.16 -9.75 -17.51
CA GLY A 148 5.38 -8.68 -16.54
C GLY A 148 5.18 -7.31 -17.17
N ILE A 149 5.88 -7.02 -18.28
CA ILE A 149 5.74 -5.73 -19.00
C ILE A 149 4.30 -5.50 -19.46
N PHE A 150 3.65 -6.49 -20.08
CA PHE A 150 2.27 -6.36 -20.53
C PHE A 150 1.32 -6.06 -19.36
N THR A 151 1.45 -6.81 -18.26
CA THR A 151 0.64 -6.61 -17.05
C THR A 151 0.88 -5.23 -16.45
N ALA A 152 2.13 -4.78 -16.36
CA ALA A 152 2.52 -3.45 -15.89
C ALA A 152 1.79 -2.36 -16.67
N CYS A 153 1.85 -2.40 -18.01
CA CYS A 153 1.20 -1.41 -18.86
C CYS A 153 -0.32 -1.40 -18.67
N MET A 154 -0.97 -2.58 -18.75
CA MET A 154 -2.43 -2.67 -18.62
C MET A 154 -2.90 -2.24 -17.23
N TYR A 155 -2.19 -2.64 -16.19
CA TYR A 155 -2.50 -2.28 -14.81
C TYR A 155 -2.41 -0.78 -14.57
N LEU A 156 -1.29 -0.15 -14.97
CA LEU A 156 -1.07 1.29 -14.75
C LEU A 156 -2.08 2.14 -15.52
N ILE A 157 -2.33 1.81 -16.80
CA ILE A 157 -3.33 2.50 -17.62
C ILE A 157 -4.70 2.38 -16.96
N LEU A 158 -5.13 1.16 -16.63
CA LEU A 158 -6.46 0.95 -16.06
C LEU A 158 -6.63 1.68 -14.72
N LYS A 159 -5.64 1.59 -13.82
CA LYS A 159 -5.68 2.23 -12.50
C LYS A 159 -5.75 3.76 -12.63
N LEU A 160 -4.95 4.36 -13.51
CA LEU A 160 -4.98 5.81 -13.75
C LEU A 160 -6.30 6.26 -14.37
N MET A 161 -6.83 5.55 -15.37
CA MET A 161 -8.12 5.88 -16.00
C MET A 161 -9.29 5.78 -15.03
N ILE A 162 -9.31 4.75 -14.18
CA ILE A 162 -10.33 4.62 -13.14
C ILE A 162 -10.22 5.78 -12.13
N LEU A 163 -9.02 6.07 -11.62
CA LEU A 163 -8.82 7.18 -10.68
C LEU A 163 -9.23 8.52 -11.28
N GLN A 164 -8.87 8.79 -12.54
CA GLN A 164 -9.26 10.00 -13.25
C GLN A 164 -10.79 10.12 -13.34
N SER A 165 -11.48 9.05 -13.70
CA SER A 165 -12.94 9.05 -13.78
C SER A 165 -13.59 9.28 -12.41
N LEU A 166 -13.10 8.61 -11.36
CA LEU A 166 -13.63 8.73 -10.01
C LEU A 166 -13.38 10.12 -9.39
N LEU A 167 -12.27 10.78 -9.73
CA LEU A 167 -11.96 12.15 -9.27
C LEU A 167 -13.00 13.17 -9.75
N GLY A 168 -13.69 12.92 -10.86
CA GLY A 168 -14.82 13.74 -11.32
C GLY A 168 -16.03 13.72 -10.36
N HIS A 169 -16.11 12.73 -9.47
CA HIS A 169 -17.24 12.49 -8.56
C HIS A 169 -16.89 12.73 -7.08
N LEU A 170 -15.81 13.47 -6.80
CA LEU A 170 -15.30 13.72 -5.44
C LEU A 170 -16.36 14.13 -4.40
N PRO A 171 -17.31 15.06 -4.69
CA PRO A 171 -18.30 15.48 -3.71
C PRO A 171 -19.20 14.34 -3.20
N ALA A 172 -19.50 13.37 -4.07
CA ALA A 172 -20.33 12.22 -3.71
C ALA A 172 -19.50 11.11 -3.06
N LEU A 173 -18.32 10.81 -3.61
CA LEU A 173 -17.49 9.70 -3.17
C LEU A 173 -16.73 9.96 -1.88
N SER A 174 -16.51 11.24 -1.53
CA SER A 174 -15.85 11.66 -0.29
C SER A 174 -14.58 10.84 0.01
N LEU A 175 -14.60 9.95 1.00
CA LEU A 175 -13.40 9.21 1.44
C LEU A 175 -13.07 8.01 0.55
N SER A 176 -14.07 7.50 -0.16
CA SER A 176 -14.04 6.20 -0.84
C SER A 176 -12.92 6.14 -1.86
N ILE A 177 -12.62 7.24 -2.55
CA ILE A 177 -11.56 7.26 -3.56
C ILE A 177 -10.16 7.12 -2.96
N TYR A 178 -9.94 7.47 -1.69
CA TYR A 178 -8.61 7.53 -1.10
C TYR A 178 -8.23 6.30 -0.27
N VAL A 179 -9.20 5.42 0.01
CA VAL A 179 -8.99 4.24 0.87
C VAL A 179 -8.61 2.97 0.11
N PHE A 180 -8.39 3.05 -1.21
CA PHE A 180 -7.96 1.90 -2.01
C PHE A 180 -6.73 1.16 -1.41
N PRO A 181 -5.72 1.83 -0.81
CA PRO A 181 -4.60 1.12 -0.19
C PRO A 181 -5.04 0.15 0.91
N LEU A 182 -6.11 0.48 1.64
CA LEU A 182 -6.62 -0.36 2.71
C LEU A 182 -7.15 -1.69 2.16
N ALA A 183 -7.77 -1.69 0.97
CA ALA A 183 -8.21 -2.91 0.32
C ALA A 183 -7.03 -3.82 -0.08
N GLY A 184 -5.99 -3.25 -0.70
CA GLY A 184 -4.78 -3.99 -1.06
C GLY A 184 -4.06 -4.59 0.15
N LYS A 185 -3.81 -3.77 1.17
CA LYS A 185 -3.13 -4.21 2.39
C LYS A 185 -3.93 -5.26 3.15
N THR A 186 -5.26 -5.12 3.21
CA THR A 186 -6.13 -6.12 3.84
C THR A 186 -6.12 -7.44 3.05
N ALA A 187 -6.15 -7.39 1.72
CA ALA A 187 -6.03 -8.58 0.88
C ALA A 187 -4.72 -9.32 1.12
N ALA A 188 -3.59 -8.60 1.15
CA ALA A 188 -2.27 -9.16 1.41
C ALA A 188 -2.13 -9.71 2.84
N SER A 189 -2.83 -9.16 3.83
CA SER A 189 -2.89 -9.72 5.19
C SER A 189 -3.79 -10.96 5.32
N LEU A 190 -4.85 -11.05 4.50
CA LEU A 190 -5.76 -12.18 4.50
C LEU A 190 -5.13 -13.45 3.93
N ILE A 191 -4.30 -13.35 2.90
CA ILE A 191 -3.68 -14.52 2.25
C ILE A 191 -2.88 -15.36 3.27
N PRO A 192 -1.93 -14.81 4.05
CA PRO A 192 -1.19 -15.56 5.07
C PRO A 192 -2.02 -16.07 6.24
N ALA A 193 -3.23 -15.52 6.44
CA ALA A 193 -4.16 -16.01 7.46
C ALA A 193 -4.97 -17.23 7.00
N ILE A 194 -4.97 -17.54 5.70
CA ILE A 194 -5.77 -18.61 5.07
C ILE A 194 -4.87 -19.69 4.45
N TYR A 195 -3.76 -19.29 3.82
CA TYR A 195 -2.87 -20.17 3.07
C TYR A 195 -1.48 -20.20 3.72
N PRO A 196 -0.71 -21.31 3.59
CA PRO A 196 0.67 -21.39 4.04
C PRO A 196 1.64 -20.60 3.14
N PRO A 197 2.84 -20.25 3.63
CA PRO A 197 3.90 -19.72 2.78
C PRO A 197 4.43 -20.82 1.84
N ALA A 198 4.89 -20.45 0.65
CA ALA A 198 5.51 -21.37 -0.30
C ALA A 198 6.87 -21.90 0.21
N LYS A 199 7.52 -21.14 1.11
CA LYS A 199 8.83 -21.46 1.71
C LYS A 199 8.91 -20.98 3.15
N ASN A 200 9.80 -21.61 3.92
CA ASN A 200 10.07 -21.26 5.32
C ASN A 200 11.09 -20.11 5.50
N GLU A 201 11.54 -19.49 4.41
CA GLU A 201 12.54 -18.43 4.40
C GLU A 201 12.09 -17.24 3.53
N GLY A 202 12.78 -16.10 3.68
CA GLY A 202 12.51 -14.87 2.93
C GLY A 202 11.33 -14.06 3.48
N LEU A 203 11.00 -12.98 2.77
CA LEU A 203 10.00 -11.99 3.20
C LEU A 203 8.60 -12.60 3.41
N GLY A 204 8.19 -13.56 2.56
CA GLY A 204 6.90 -14.25 2.71
C GLY A 204 6.81 -15.04 4.02
N ALA A 205 7.91 -15.67 4.46
CA ALA A 205 7.93 -16.42 5.72
C ALA A 205 7.70 -15.52 6.94
N LEU A 206 8.02 -14.23 6.87
CA LEU A 206 7.75 -13.27 7.95
C LEU A 206 6.26 -13.11 8.25
N ALA A 207 5.39 -13.32 7.26
CA ALA A 207 3.94 -13.26 7.44
C ALA A 207 3.32 -14.59 7.91
N ALA A 208 4.13 -15.65 8.06
CA ALA A 208 3.64 -16.94 8.51
C ALA A 208 3.04 -16.85 9.92
N GLY A 209 1.96 -17.61 10.17
CA GLY A 209 1.26 -17.60 11.46
C GLY A 209 0.34 -16.40 11.68
N SER A 210 0.08 -15.62 10.62
CA SER A 210 -0.97 -14.61 10.58
C SER A 210 -2.33 -15.21 10.97
N ARG A 211 -3.16 -14.44 11.67
CA ARG A 211 -4.49 -14.89 12.13
C ARG A 211 -5.56 -13.90 11.75
N LEU A 212 -6.70 -14.42 11.28
CA LEU A 212 -7.85 -13.61 10.85
C LEU A 212 -8.26 -12.54 11.87
N ARG A 213 -8.28 -12.87 13.17
CA ARG A 213 -8.65 -11.91 14.24
C ARG A 213 -7.77 -10.65 14.27
N PHE A 214 -6.49 -10.77 13.91
CA PHE A 214 -5.56 -9.64 13.88
C PHE A 214 -5.68 -8.86 12.57
N VAL A 215 -5.96 -9.54 11.45
CA VAL A 215 -6.35 -8.87 10.20
C VAL A 215 -7.59 -8.00 10.40
N VAL A 216 -8.63 -8.56 11.04
CA VAL A 216 -9.86 -7.83 11.38
C VAL A 216 -9.57 -6.67 12.32
N ALA A 217 -8.78 -6.88 13.38
CA ALA A 217 -8.41 -5.80 14.30
C ALA A 217 -7.63 -4.68 13.59
N GLY A 218 -6.69 -5.02 12.71
CA GLY A 218 -5.92 -4.08 11.90
C GLY A 218 -6.80 -3.29 10.94
N PHE A 219 -7.73 -3.96 10.25
CA PHE A 219 -8.71 -3.33 9.37
C PHE A 219 -9.61 -2.35 10.14
N LEU A 220 -10.19 -2.77 11.27
CA LEU A 220 -11.05 -1.91 12.09
C LEU A 220 -10.29 -0.70 12.65
N LEU A 221 -9.05 -0.91 13.09
CA LEU A 221 -8.17 0.18 13.54
C LEU A 221 -7.89 1.16 12.39
N ALA A 222 -7.58 0.66 11.19
CA ALA A 222 -7.40 1.50 10.01
C ALA A 222 -8.67 2.31 9.70
N CYS A 223 -9.84 1.67 9.65
CA CYS A 223 -11.13 2.36 9.46
C CYS A 223 -11.37 3.46 10.51
N ALA A 224 -11.06 3.20 11.78
CA ALA A 224 -11.18 4.20 12.85
C ALA A 224 -10.22 5.38 12.62
N LEU A 225 -8.98 5.12 12.21
CA LEU A 225 -7.99 6.16 11.91
C LEU A 225 -8.36 6.99 10.68
N TYR A 226 -8.85 6.37 9.60
CA TYR A 226 -9.40 7.09 8.45
C TYR A 226 -10.56 7.99 8.88
N THR A 227 -11.52 7.43 9.64
CA THR A 227 -12.67 8.18 10.15
C THR A 227 -12.23 9.40 10.97
N LEU A 228 -11.27 9.22 11.88
CA LEU A 228 -10.71 10.30 12.70
C LEU A 228 -10.02 11.36 11.84
N LEU A 229 -9.16 10.95 10.91
CA LEU A 229 -8.44 11.86 10.02
C LEU A 229 -9.40 12.76 9.26
N PHE A 230 -10.47 12.18 8.71
CA PHE A 230 -11.45 12.92 7.93
C PHE A 230 -12.39 13.76 8.79
N LEU A 231 -12.73 13.32 10.00
CA LEU A 231 -13.44 14.15 10.97
C LEU A 231 -12.62 15.41 11.29
N VAL A 232 -11.32 15.25 11.57
CA VAL A 232 -10.41 16.38 11.84
C VAL A 232 -10.32 17.31 10.62
N PHE A 233 -10.17 16.76 9.42
CA PHE A 233 -10.14 17.55 8.18
C PHE A 233 -11.44 18.34 7.93
N SER A 234 -12.59 17.71 8.17
CA SER A 234 -13.90 18.36 8.07
C SER A 234 -14.06 19.48 9.09
N LEU A 235 -13.68 19.26 10.34
CA LEU A 235 -13.73 20.30 11.38
C LEU A 235 -12.81 21.48 11.04
N PHE A 236 -11.60 21.21 10.54
CA PHE A 236 -10.64 22.23 10.14
C PHE A 236 -11.19 23.11 9.01
N THR A 237 -11.65 22.50 7.91
CA THR A 237 -12.21 23.25 6.77
C THR A 237 -13.41 24.10 7.18
N ASN A 238 -14.32 23.55 8.00
CA ASN A 238 -15.46 24.29 8.53
C ASN A 238 -15.05 25.48 9.42
N PHE A 239 -14.05 25.31 10.29
CA PHE A 239 -13.54 26.40 11.10
C PHE A 239 -12.95 27.53 10.23
N SER A 240 -12.18 27.19 9.20
CA SER A 240 -11.65 28.17 8.23
C SER A 240 -12.78 28.93 7.50
N PHE A 241 -13.85 28.24 7.07
CA PHE A 241 -15.01 28.89 6.43
C PHE A 241 -15.74 29.85 7.38
N LEU A 242 -15.90 29.49 8.66
CA LEU A 242 -16.53 30.37 9.66
C LEU A 242 -15.70 31.64 9.93
N GLN A 243 -14.37 31.51 9.95
CA GLN A 243 -13.46 32.65 10.09
C GLN A 243 -13.49 33.58 8.87
N ILE A 244 -13.71 33.06 7.66
CA ILE A 244 -13.87 33.87 6.45
C ILE A 244 -15.22 34.61 6.42
N LYS A 245 -16.30 34.02 6.96
CA LYS A 245 -17.63 34.67 7.02
C LYS A 245 -17.74 35.75 8.10
N LYS A 246 -17.06 35.59 9.24
CA LYS A 246 -17.08 36.56 10.34
C LYS A 246 -16.75 38.00 9.92
N PRO A 247 -15.68 38.29 9.13
CA PRO A 247 -15.36 39.65 8.72
C PRO A 247 -16.39 40.29 7.76
N TYR A 248 -17.35 39.53 7.23
CA TYR A 248 -18.42 40.07 6.36
C TYR A 248 -19.72 40.38 7.13
N GLN A 249 -19.98 39.70 8.25
CA GLN A 249 -21.23 39.87 9.02
C GLN A 249 -21.13 40.88 10.16
N ASP A 250 -19.92 41.25 10.59
CA ASP A 250 -19.74 42.29 11.63
C ASP A 250 -20.07 43.72 11.13
N ALA A 251 -20.53 43.89 9.87
CA ALA A 251 -21.09 45.14 9.35
C ALA A 251 -22.63 45.25 9.44
N ALA A 252 -23.35 44.18 9.80
CA ALA A 252 -24.81 44.22 9.85
C ALA A 252 -25.40 43.36 10.98
N SER A 253 -25.76 44.02 12.08
CA SER A 253 -26.78 43.66 13.07
C SER A 253 -26.90 42.17 13.47
N PHE A 254 -26.28 41.83 14.60
CA PHE A 254 -26.45 40.56 15.31
C PHE A 254 -27.88 40.44 15.90
N SER A 255 -28.72 39.59 15.30
CA SER A 255 -30.06 39.21 15.82
C SER A 255 -30.08 37.73 16.20
N LEU A 256 -30.31 37.45 17.48
CA LEU A 256 -30.25 36.13 18.12
C LEU A 256 -31.38 35.15 17.73
N LYS A 257 -32.31 35.51 16.82
CA LYS A 257 -33.52 34.71 16.54
C LYS A 257 -33.40 33.66 15.42
N HIS A 258 -32.30 33.57 14.68
CA HIS A 258 -32.17 32.64 13.55
C HIS A 258 -31.40 31.33 13.82
N HIS A 259 -31.09 31.00 15.08
CA HIS A 259 -30.24 29.84 15.39
C HIS A 259 -30.95 28.47 15.22
N PHE A 260 -32.28 28.42 15.17
CA PHE A 260 -33.04 27.15 15.16
C PHE A 260 -33.29 26.55 13.76
N TRP A 261 -33.09 27.31 12.68
CA TRP A 261 -33.20 26.79 11.29
C TRP A 261 -31.85 26.39 10.68
N ASN A 262 -30.75 26.58 11.42
CA ASN A 262 -29.46 26.01 11.08
C ASN A 262 -29.37 24.61 11.71
N VAL A 263 -30.09 23.62 11.19
CA VAL A 263 -29.53 22.25 11.24
C VAL A 263 -28.24 22.39 10.44
N PRO A 264 -27.07 22.43 11.09
CA PRO A 264 -25.86 22.82 10.40
C PRO A 264 -25.64 21.81 9.28
N LEU A 265 -25.19 22.29 8.11
CA LEU A 265 -24.67 21.44 7.04
C LEU A 265 -23.74 20.32 7.57
N ASN A 266 -23.17 20.51 8.75
CA ASN A 266 -22.41 19.56 9.55
C ASN A 266 -23.16 18.27 9.92
N ASP A 267 -24.44 18.30 10.31
CA ASP A 267 -25.16 17.07 10.69
C ASP A 267 -25.45 16.23 9.45
N ILE A 268 -25.80 16.88 8.34
CA ILE A 268 -25.98 16.22 7.03
C ILE A 268 -24.64 15.68 6.50
N PHE A 269 -23.54 16.44 6.66
CA PHE A 269 -22.20 15.99 6.26
C PHE A 269 -21.72 14.81 7.10
N LEU A 270 -21.90 14.85 8.42
CA LEU A 270 -21.51 13.78 9.33
C LEU A 270 -22.32 12.50 9.09
N ILE A 271 -23.63 12.62 8.86
CA ILE A 271 -24.49 11.49 8.49
C ILE A 271 -24.04 10.91 7.14
N ARG A 272 -23.79 11.75 6.12
CA ARG A 272 -23.25 11.30 4.83
C ARG A 272 -21.89 10.62 4.97
N LEU A 273 -21.02 11.13 5.84
CA LEU A 273 -19.72 10.55 6.15
C LEU A 273 -19.87 9.16 6.77
N LEU A 274 -20.75 9.00 7.76
CA LEU A 274 -20.99 7.71 8.43
C LEU A 274 -21.61 6.67 7.49
N ILE A 275 -22.56 7.07 6.65
CA ILE A 275 -23.16 6.19 5.63
C ILE A 275 -22.11 5.79 4.58
N SER A 276 -21.34 6.77 4.09
CA SER A 276 -20.24 6.56 3.14
C SER A 276 -19.21 5.60 3.72
N LEU A 277 -18.84 5.74 5.00
CA LEU A 277 -17.92 4.84 5.69
C LEU A 277 -18.44 3.40 5.76
N GLY A 278 -19.73 3.19 6.05
CA GLY A 278 -20.34 1.87 6.10
C GLY A 278 -20.28 1.17 4.73
N PHE A 279 -20.72 1.86 3.69
CA PHE A 279 -20.73 1.32 2.33
C PHE A 279 -19.32 1.10 1.77
N THR A 280 -18.42 2.06 2.00
CA THR A 280 -17.00 1.97 1.64
C THR A 280 -16.32 0.78 2.30
N SER A 281 -16.55 0.58 3.60
CA SER A 281 -16.00 -0.54 4.35
C SER A 281 -16.47 -1.88 3.80
N LEU A 282 -17.75 -1.98 3.39
CA LEU A 282 -18.27 -3.17 2.74
C LEU A 282 -17.58 -3.46 1.40
N ILE A 283 -17.39 -2.45 0.54
CA ILE A 283 -16.67 -2.61 -0.73
C ILE A 283 -15.23 -3.06 -0.46
N ILE A 284 -14.54 -2.44 0.50
CA ILE A 284 -13.16 -2.84 0.86
C ILE A 284 -13.12 -4.31 1.28
N ILE A 285 -14.02 -4.75 2.16
CA ILE A 285 -14.08 -6.13 2.64
C ILE A 285 -14.30 -7.09 1.47
N LEU A 286 -15.27 -6.79 0.59
CA LEU A 286 -15.57 -7.61 -0.58
C LEU A 286 -14.37 -7.70 -1.53
N SER A 287 -13.77 -6.56 -1.87
CA SER A 287 -12.58 -6.50 -2.72
C SER A 287 -11.41 -7.28 -2.12
N ALA A 288 -11.14 -7.10 -0.82
CA ALA A 288 -10.06 -7.79 -0.14
C ALA A 288 -10.29 -9.31 -0.08
N LEU A 289 -11.52 -9.76 0.19
CA LEU A 289 -11.89 -11.18 0.20
C LEU A 289 -11.81 -11.79 -1.19
N ILE A 290 -12.36 -11.15 -2.22
CA ILE A 290 -12.30 -11.64 -3.60
C ILE A 290 -10.84 -11.82 -4.02
N THR A 291 -10.01 -10.80 -3.81
CA THR A 291 -8.59 -10.84 -4.15
C THR A 291 -7.86 -11.94 -3.37
N ALA A 292 -8.03 -11.99 -2.04
CA ALA A 292 -7.32 -12.96 -1.21
C ALA A 292 -7.73 -14.42 -1.50
N LEU A 293 -9.02 -14.68 -1.74
CA LEU A 293 -9.51 -16.02 -2.05
C LEU A 293 -9.12 -16.45 -3.47
N PHE A 294 -9.17 -15.56 -4.45
CA PHE A 294 -8.76 -15.87 -5.81
C PHE A 294 -7.25 -16.09 -5.92
N LEU A 295 -6.46 -15.10 -5.49
CA LEU A 295 -5.00 -15.16 -5.59
C LEU A 295 -4.42 -16.20 -4.64
N GLY A 296 -4.91 -16.31 -3.42
CA GLY A 296 -4.45 -17.33 -2.48
C GLY A 296 -4.64 -18.76 -3.02
N ARG A 297 -5.76 -19.06 -3.69
CA ARG A 297 -5.95 -20.34 -4.39
C ARG A 297 -4.99 -20.52 -5.55
N LEU A 298 -4.77 -19.46 -6.33
CA LEU A 298 -3.84 -19.48 -7.46
C LEU A 298 -2.41 -19.79 -6.96
N TYR A 299 -1.96 -19.10 -5.92
CA TYR A 299 -0.63 -19.29 -5.32
C TYR A 299 -0.49 -20.66 -4.66
N GLN A 300 -1.52 -21.14 -3.95
CA GLN A 300 -1.51 -22.48 -3.39
C GLN A 300 -1.36 -23.56 -4.48
N LYS A 301 -2.08 -23.43 -5.60
CA LYS A 301 -2.00 -24.39 -6.71
C LYS A 301 -0.68 -24.29 -7.48
N GLY A 302 -0.17 -23.08 -7.68
CA GLY A 302 1.00 -22.83 -8.53
C GLY A 302 2.34 -22.97 -7.81
N LEU A 303 2.41 -22.60 -6.54
CA LEU A 303 3.64 -22.51 -5.75
C LEU A 303 3.59 -23.31 -4.44
N GLY A 304 2.44 -23.90 -4.09
CA GLY A 304 2.24 -24.54 -2.80
C GLY A 304 1.98 -23.55 -1.65
N GLY A 305 1.87 -22.26 -1.94
CA GLY A 305 1.66 -21.20 -0.95
C GLY A 305 2.04 -19.82 -1.50
N TYR A 306 2.15 -18.82 -0.63
CA TYR A 306 2.50 -17.44 -1.00
C TYR A 306 4.00 -17.13 -0.79
N THR A 307 4.56 -16.20 -1.57
CA THR A 307 5.86 -15.55 -1.40
C THR A 307 5.69 -14.05 -1.11
N GLY A 308 6.79 -13.33 -0.79
CA GLY A 308 6.75 -11.87 -0.63
C GLY A 308 6.21 -11.15 -1.88
N ASP A 309 6.67 -11.54 -3.06
CA ASP A 309 6.29 -10.93 -4.34
C ASP A 309 4.81 -11.15 -4.64
N THR A 310 4.31 -12.37 -4.38
CA THR A 310 2.89 -12.68 -4.58
C THR A 310 1.97 -11.93 -3.61
N LEU A 311 2.46 -11.59 -2.40
CA LEU A 311 1.74 -10.69 -1.48
C LEU A 311 1.79 -9.24 -1.98
N GLY A 312 2.91 -8.81 -2.58
CA GLY A 312 3.02 -7.55 -3.31
C GLY A 312 1.98 -7.44 -4.43
N ALA A 313 1.90 -8.47 -5.28
CA ALA A 313 0.88 -8.56 -6.31
C ALA A 313 -0.55 -8.49 -5.74
N ALA A 314 -0.79 -9.10 -4.57
CA ALA A 314 -2.09 -9.03 -3.91
C ALA A 314 -2.43 -7.63 -3.39
N VAL A 315 -1.44 -6.83 -2.98
CA VAL A 315 -1.65 -5.41 -2.64
C VAL A 315 -2.14 -4.66 -3.88
N GLU A 316 -1.40 -4.72 -4.98
CA GLU A 316 -1.72 -3.98 -6.21
C GLU A 316 -3.08 -4.41 -6.80
N LEU A 317 -3.34 -5.72 -6.88
CA LEU A 317 -4.61 -6.23 -7.40
C LEU A 317 -5.78 -5.96 -6.45
N GLY A 318 -5.57 -5.98 -5.13
CA GLY A 318 -6.60 -5.62 -4.16
C GLY A 318 -7.01 -4.16 -4.25
N GLU A 319 -6.05 -3.26 -4.45
CA GLU A 319 -6.30 -1.84 -4.74
C GLU A 319 -7.11 -1.67 -6.03
N LEU A 320 -6.74 -2.38 -7.09
CA LEU A 320 -7.43 -2.29 -8.38
C LEU A 320 -8.85 -2.84 -8.32
N VAL A 321 -9.07 -4.01 -7.71
CA VAL A 321 -10.42 -4.59 -7.55
C VAL A 321 -11.33 -3.65 -6.78
N TYR A 322 -10.82 -2.98 -5.75
CA TYR A 322 -11.57 -1.94 -5.03
C TYR A 322 -11.93 -0.76 -5.93
N LEU A 323 -10.95 -0.18 -6.63
CA LEU A 323 -11.17 0.96 -7.51
C LEU A 323 -12.15 0.62 -8.65
N THR A 324 -12.05 -0.57 -9.24
CA THR A 324 -12.99 -1.06 -10.26
C THR A 324 -14.39 -1.23 -9.68
N GLY A 325 -14.53 -1.83 -8.49
CA GLY A 325 -15.82 -1.96 -7.83
C GLY A 325 -16.47 -0.60 -7.57
N LEU A 326 -15.69 0.36 -7.06
CA LEU A 326 -16.15 1.73 -6.82
C LEU A 326 -16.59 2.41 -8.12
N PHE A 327 -15.79 2.28 -9.19
CA PHE A 327 -16.10 2.80 -10.52
C PHE A 327 -17.41 2.24 -11.08
N LEU A 328 -17.61 0.93 -11.03
CA LEU A 328 -18.84 0.31 -11.51
C LEU A 328 -20.06 0.81 -10.74
N LEU A 329 -19.97 0.94 -9.42
CA LEU A 329 -21.08 1.43 -8.60
C LEU A 329 -21.45 2.89 -8.91
N VAL A 330 -20.47 3.73 -9.27
CA VAL A 330 -20.71 5.09 -9.77
C VAL A 330 -21.39 5.05 -11.14
N GLN A 331 -20.89 4.27 -12.08
CA GLN A 331 -21.46 4.19 -13.44
C GLN A 331 -22.90 3.68 -13.45
N TRP A 332 -23.27 2.86 -12.46
CA TRP A 332 -24.62 2.30 -12.34
C TRP A 332 -25.55 3.17 -11.47
N GLY A 333 -25.12 4.37 -11.07
CA GLY A 333 -25.93 5.30 -10.28
C GLY A 333 -26.25 4.83 -8.86
N VAL A 334 -25.48 3.89 -8.32
CA VAL A 334 -25.68 3.37 -6.95
C VAL A 334 -25.12 4.36 -5.92
N LEU A 335 -24.06 5.09 -6.28
CA LEU A 335 -23.31 5.99 -5.40
C LEU A 335 -23.50 7.48 -5.70
N ILE A 336 -24.14 7.83 -6.82
CA ILE A 336 -24.32 9.21 -7.29
C ILE A 336 -25.76 9.49 -7.71
#